data_AF-A0A4U0S2L0-F1
#
_entry.id   AF-A0A4U0S2L0-F1
#
_cell.length_a   1.000
_cell.length_b   1.000
_cell.length_c   1.000
_cell.angle_alpha   90.00
_cell.angle_beta   90.00
_cell.angle_gamma   90.00
#
_symmetry.space_group_name_H-M   'P 1'
#
loop_
_entity.id
_entity.type
_entity.pdbx_description
1 polymer ?
#
loop_
_entity_poly.entity_id
_entity_poly.type
_entity_poly.pdbx_seq_one_letter_code
_entity_poly.pdbx_strand_id
1 'polypeptide(L)' 'MVLMYVQEYSMDKTARIMGVTSATVPSHRDRARLRIARDLNLDPAPDRVDE' A
#
# COMPACT_ATOMS: atom_id res chain seq x y z
N MET A 1 2.34 2.34 -2.79
CA MET A 1 3.03 1.18 -3.39
C MET A 1 4.52 1.41 -3.46
N VAL A 2 5.03 2.29 -4.34
CA VAL A 2 6.49 2.51 -4.48
C VAL A 2 7.15 2.92 -3.16
N LEU A 3 6.60 3.89 -2.44
CA LEU A 3 7.19 4.37 -1.18
C LEU A 3 7.28 3.28 -0.10
N MET A 4 6.28 2.41 0.01
CA MET A 4 6.24 1.36 1.06
C MET A 4 6.92 0.06 0.65
N TYR A 5 6.73 -0.42 -0.59
CA TYR A 5 7.21 -1.73 -1.02
C TYR A 5 8.53 -1.69 -1.79
N VAL A 6 8.87 -0.57 -2.44
CA VAL A 6 10.11 -0.44 -3.21
C VAL A 6 11.16 0.32 -2.41
N GLN A 7 10.74 1.35 -1.67
CA GLN A 7 11.65 2.18 -0.86
C GLN A 7 11.59 1.86 0.64
N GLU A 8 10.74 0.91 1.06
CA GLU A 8 10.62 0.45 2.45
C GLU A 8 10.40 1.59 3.47
N TYR A 9 9.70 2.65 3.07
CA TYR A 9 9.40 3.75 3.98
C TYR A 9 8.35 3.34 5.00
N SER A 10 8.54 3.82 6.24
CA SER A 10 7.55 3.69 7.30
C SER A 10 6.22 4.36 6.90
N MET A 11 5.13 3.96 7.57
CA MET A 11 3.81 4.55 7.34
C MET A 11 3.83 6.07 7.58
N ASP A 12 4.48 6.54 8.64
CA ASP A 12 4.55 7.97 8.97
C ASP A 12 5.34 8.78 7.95
N LYS A 13 6.46 8.23 7.46
CA LYS A 13 7.25 8.89 6.40
C LYS A 13 6.46 8.94 5.09
N THR A 14 5.74 7.86 4.78
CA THR A 14 4.87 7.78 3.60
C THR A 14 3.71 8.78 3.70
N ALA A 15 3.05 8.88 4.86
CA ALA A 15 1.98 9.83 5.14
C ALA A 15 2.45 11.27 4.94
N ARG A 16 3.61 11.61 5.51
CA ARG A 16 4.23 12.93 5.39
C ARG A 16 4.55 13.30 3.95
N ILE A 17 5.11 12.37 3.16
CA ILE A 17 5.44 12.60 1.74
C ILE A 17 4.16 12.79 0.91
N MET A 18 3.11 12.01 1.20
CA MET A 18 1.84 12.09 0.47
C MET A 18 0.94 13.25 0.93
N GLY A 19 1.28 13.94 2.03
CA GLY A 19 0.45 14.99 2.60
C GLY A 19 -0.88 14.49 3.16
N VAL A 20 -0.93 13.22 3.58
CA VAL A 20 -2.13 12.58 4.15
C VAL A 20 -1.87 12.13 5.59
N THR A 21 -2.91 11.71 6.30
CA THR A 21 -2.76 11.15 7.65
C THR A 21 -2.23 9.71 7.58
N SER A 22 -1.45 9.29 8.58
CA SER A 22 -0.94 7.91 8.68
C SER A 22 -2.06 6.86 8.66
N ALA A 23 -3.24 7.19 9.21
CA ALA A 23 -4.42 6.33 9.20
C ALA A 23 -4.99 6.08 7.79
N THR A 24 -4.75 6.99 6.83
CA THR A 24 -5.24 6.86 5.44
C THR A 24 -4.27 6.04 4.57
N VAL A 25 -3.02 5.88 4.99
CA VAL A 25 -1.97 5.18 4.22
C VAL A 25 -2.35 3.72 3.92
N PRO A 26 -2.88 2.92 4.87
CA PRO A 26 -3.35 1.56 4.58
C PRO A 26 -4.44 1.52 3.50
N SER A 27 -5.43 2.43 3.56
CA SER A 27 -6.49 2.48 2.56
C SER A 27 -5.97 2.81 1.16
N HIS A 28 -5.05 3.77 1.04
CA HIS A 28 -4.38 4.07 -0.24
C HIS A 28 -3.55 2.90 -0.74
N ARG A 29 -2.88 2.19 0.17
CA ARG A 29 -2.08 1.00 -0.14
C ARG A 29 -2.97 -0.11 -0.71
N ASP A 30 -4.06 -0.45 -0.03
CA ASP A 30 -4.93 -1.55 -0.43
C ASP A 30 -5.64 -1.25 -1.76
N ARG A 31 -6.12 -0.01 -1.94
CA ARG A 31 -6.71 0.42 -3.22
C ARG A 31 -5.72 0.33 -4.38
N ALA A 32 -4.46 0.72 -4.15
CA ALA A 32 -3.43 0.63 -5.18
C ALA A 32 -3.08 -0.84 -5.51
N ARG A 33 -3.04 -1.71 -4.50
CA ARG A 33 -2.83 -3.16 -4.67
C ARG A 33 -3.95 -3.80 -5.48
N LEU A 34 -5.21 -3.53 -5.13
CA LEU A 34 -6.37 -4.05 -5.88
C LEU A 34 -6.35 -3.60 -7.34
N ARG A 35 -5.96 -2.35 -7.61
CA ARG A 35 -5.83 -1.85 -8.98
C ARG A 35 -4.73 -2.59 -9.74
N ILE A 36 -3.56 -2.78 -9.13
CA ILE A 36 -2.46 -3.52 -9.75
C ILE A 36 -2.84 -4.98 -9.99
N ALA A 37 -3.49 -5.65 -9.03
CA ALA A 37 -3.95 -7.02 -9.19
C ALA A 37 -4.92 -7.14 -10.37
N ARG A 38 -5.88 -6.21 -10.48
CA ARG A 38 -6.80 -6.13 -11.62
C ARG A 38 -6.07 -5.92 -12.95
N ASP A 39 -5.11 -4.99 -13.00
CA ASP A 39 -4.35 -4.68 -14.21
C ASP A 39 -3.47 -5.85 -14.66
N LEU A 40 -2.97 -6.65 -13.71
CA LEU A 40 -2.16 -7.84 -13.96
C LEU A 40 -3.00 -9.13 -14.13
N ASN A 41 -4.33 -9.03 -14.03
CA ASN A 41 -5.25 -10.17 -14.01
C ASN A 41 -4.87 -11.24 -12.97
N LEU A 42 -4.37 -10.78 -11.82
CA LEU A 42 -4.02 -11.60 -10.66
C LEU A 42 -5.17 -11.55 -9.67
N ASP A 43 -5.50 -12.70 -9.07
CA ASP A 43 -6.43 -12.74 -7.94
C ASP A 43 -5.75 -12.03 -6.75
N PRO A 44 -6.31 -10.95 -6.19
CA PRO A 44 -5.70 -10.25 -5.08
C PRO A 44 -5.70 -11.16 -3.84
N ALA A 45 -4.62 -11.92 -3.67
CA ALA A 45 -4.41 -12.67 -2.44
C ALA A 45 -4.48 -11.70 -1.25
N PRO A 46 -5.20 -12.06 -0.17
CA PRO A 46 -5.20 -11.26 1.05
C PRO A 46 -3.75 -11.07 1.54
N ASP A 47 -3.46 -9.92 2.15
CA ASP A 47 -2.19 -9.74 2.86
C ASP A 47 -2.09 -10.91 3.84
N ARG A 48 -1.06 -11.76 3.68
CA ARG A 48 -0.66 -12.64 4.77
C ARG A 48 -0.24 -11.71 5.89
N VAL A 49 -1.09 -11.59 6.90
CA VAL A 49 -0.65 -11.25 8.23
C VAL A 49 0.19 -12.43 8.68
N ASP A 50 1.50 -12.37 8.40
CA ASP A 50 2.44 -13.23 9.08
C ASP A 50 2.35 -12.86 10.57
N GLU A 51 1.78 -13.77 11.36
CA GLU A 51 1.73 -13.76 12.83
C GLU A 51 3.10 -14.12 13.41
#